data_AF-A0AAC9QPD7-F1
#
_entry.id   AF-A0AAC9QPD7-F1
#
_cell.length_a   1.000
_cell.length_b   1.000
_cell.length_c   1.000
_cell.angle_alpha   90.00
_cell.angle_beta   90.00
_cell.angle_gamma   90.00
#
_symmetry.space_group_name_H-M   'P 1'
#
loop_
_entity.id
_entity.type
_entity.pdbx_description
1 polymer ?
#
loop_
_entity_poly.entity_id
_entity_poly.type
_entity_poly.pdbx_seq_one_letter_code
_entity_poly.pdbx_strand_id
1 'polypeptide(L)'
;MTLIKKFATVASGTLMSRLFGFIREMLMAAALGTGPVSDAFNAAFRFPNTFRRFFAEGAFQAAFVPLFSKKITNNGTENACKFAEEVFSVLFSLLLLLTIAIELSMPFLVRTLIAPGFTEDATKFDATIRFTAIMFPYLACMSLVAMMGECLMHSNTISLQPLPLFF
;
A
#
# COMPACT_ATOMS: atom_id res chain seq x y z
N MET A 1 32.45 -18.11 -4.07
CA MET A 1 31.84 -17.89 -2.73
C MET A 1 30.59 -17.01 -2.82
N THR A 2 29.57 -17.45 -3.55
CA THR A 2 28.65 -16.49 -4.21
C THR A 2 27.16 -16.71 -3.93
N LEU A 3 26.76 -17.90 -3.46
CA LEU A 3 25.35 -18.19 -3.15
C LEU A 3 25.03 -17.98 -1.66
N ILE A 4 25.79 -18.62 -0.76
CA ILE A 4 25.57 -18.56 0.69
C ILE A 4 25.58 -17.12 1.20
N LYS A 5 26.49 -16.27 0.70
CA LYS A 5 26.56 -14.85 1.07
C LYS A 5 25.30 -14.08 0.61
N LYS A 6 24.80 -14.33 -0.60
CA LYS A 6 23.57 -13.70 -1.11
C LYS A 6 22.33 -14.16 -0.35
N PHE A 7 22.23 -15.47 -0.08
CA PHE A 7 21.17 -16.03 0.77
C PHE A 7 21.20 -15.42 2.17
N ALA A 8 22.37 -15.34 2.80
CA ALA A 8 22.52 -14.74 4.12
C ALA A 8 22.09 -13.27 4.14
N THR A 9 22.40 -12.48 3.09
CA THR A 9 21.97 -11.07 2.99
C THR A 9 20.46 -10.92 2.85
N VAL A 10 19.80 -11.73 2.01
CA VAL A 10 18.33 -11.66 1.84
C VAL A 10 17.63 -12.18 3.11
N ALA A 11 18.14 -13.26 3.70
CA ALA A 11 17.59 -13.83 4.92
C ALA A 11 17.73 -12.88 6.11
N SER A 12 18.88 -12.21 6.28
CA SER A 12 19.08 -11.23 7.34
C SER A 12 18.18 -10.01 7.16
N GLY A 13 18.05 -9.49 5.94
CA GLY A 13 17.10 -8.42 5.63
C GLY A 13 15.66 -8.80 5.96
N THR A 14 15.25 -10.02 5.60
CA THR A 14 13.90 -10.53 5.89
C THR A 14 13.64 -10.67 7.39
N LEU A 15 14.60 -11.24 8.14
CA LEU A 15 14.50 -11.38 9.59
C LEU A 15 14.43 -10.02 10.28
N MET A 16 15.24 -9.06 9.82
CA MET A 16 15.26 -7.72 10.37
C MET A 16 13.91 -7.02 10.13
N SER A 17 13.35 -7.10 8.92
CA SER A 17 12.01 -6.55 8.62
C SER A 17 10.92 -7.19 9.48
N ARG A 18 10.97 -8.51 9.70
CA ARG A 18 10.02 -9.21 10.59
C ARG A 18 10.16 -8.77 12.04
N LEU A 19 11.39 -8.58 12.52
CA LEU A 19 11.63 -8.12 13.88
C LEU A 19 11.11 -6.69 14.07
N PHE A 20 11.35 -5.79 13.12
CA PHE A 20 10.78 -4.43 13.16
C PHE A 20 9.25 -4.43 13.07
N GLY A 21 8.67 -5.30 12.24
CA GLY A 21 7.22 -5.51 12.17
C GLY A 21 6.64 -5.98 13.51
N PHE A 22 7.30 -6.93 14.17
CA PHE A 22 6.91 -7.42 15.49
C PHE A 22 7.04 -6.33 16.56
N ILE A 23 8.12 -5.55 16.55
CA ILE A 23 8.30 -4.41 17.46
C ILE A 23 7.19 -3.38 17.25
N ARG A 24 6.83 -3.06 15.99
CA ARG A 24 5.70 -2.18 15.67
C ARG A 24 4.40 -2.70 16.27
N GLU A 25 4.11 -3.99 16.11
CA GLU A 25 2.91 -4.60 16.68
C GLU A 25 2.89 -4.54 18.20
N MET A 26 4.03 -4.83 18.85
CA MET A 26 4.16 -4.73 20.30
C MET A 26 3.98 -3.30 20.80
N LEU A 27 4.54 -2.30 20.11
CA LEU A 27 4.36 -0.89 20.43
C LEU A 27 2.90 -0.44 20.25
N MET A 28 2.23 -0.90 19.18
CA MET A 28 0.82 -0.61 18.95
C MET A 28 -0.06 -1.25 20.03
N ALA A 29 0.21 -2.49 20.41
CA ALA A 29 -0.49 -3.15 21.52
C ALA A 29 -0.25 -2.45 22.87
N ALA A 30 0.96 -1.96 23.12
CA ALA A 30 1.28 -1.20 24.32
C ALA A 30 0.62 0.20 24.34
N ALA A 31 0.51 0.87 23.19
CA ALA A 31 -0.07 2.20 23.08
C ALA A 31 -1.61 2.20 23.07
N LEU A 32 -2.23 1.24 22.38
CA LEU A 32 -3.69 1.15 22.19
C LEU A 32 -4.37 0.19 23.18
N GLY A 33 -3.61 -0.76 23.76
CA GLY A 33 -4.15 -1.80 24.63
C GLY A 33 -5.09 -2.77 23.92
N THR A 34 -5.97 -3.41 24.69
CA THR A 34 -7.00 -4.37 24.22
C THR A 34 -8.42 -3.78 24.27
N GLY A 35 -8.53 -2.45 24.20
CA GLY A 35 -9.81 -1.74 24.36
C GLY A 35 -10.55 -1.43 23.05
N PRO A 36 -11.73 -0.79 23.16
CA PRO A 36 -12.55 -0.34 22.03
C PRO A 36 -11.82 0.44 20.93
N VAL A 37 -10.83 1.25 21.31
CA VAL A 37 -10.03 2.06 20.39
C VAL A 37 -9.08 1.19 19.55
N SER A 38 -8.54 0.13 20.14
CA SER A 38 -7.67 -0.83 19.45
C SER A 38 -8.45 -1.61 18.38
N ASP A 39 -9.68 -2.04 18.71
CA ASP A 39 -10.59 -2.67 17.74
C ASP A 39 -10.91 -1.74 16.57
N ALA A 40 -11.26 -0.47 16.86
CA ALA A 40 -11.56 0.54 15.86
C ALA A 40 -10.36 0.82 14.96
N PHE A 41 -9.16 0.97 15.53
CA PHE A 41 -7.92 1.16 14.78
C PHE A 41 -7.62 -0.01 13.86
N ASN A 42 -7.69 -1.24 14.37
CA ASN A 42 -7.41 -2.44 13.59
C ASN A 42 -8.40 -2.64 12.43
N ALA A 43 -9.69 -2.38 12.67
CA ALA A 43 -10.71 -2.41 11.61
C ALA A 43 -10.44 -1.34 10.56
N ALA A 44 -10.18 -0.10 10.99
CA ALA A 44 -9.89 1.01 10.11
C ALA A 44 -8.63 0.79 9.27
N PHE A 45 -7.56 0.25 9.86
CA PHE A 45 -6.28 0.03 9.20
C PHE A 45 -6.32 -1.05 8.12
N ARG A 46 -7.19 -2.07 8.26
CA ARG A 46 -7.33 -3.13 7.25
C ARG A 46 -7.90 -2.62 5.93
N PHE A 47 -8.79 -1.64 5.98
CA PHE A 47 -9.48 -1.14 4.81
C PHE A 47 -8.54 -0.55 3.74
N PRO A 48 -7.73 0.49 4.02
CA PRO A 48 -6.78 1.03 3.03
C PRO A 48 -5.70 0.01 2.65
N ASN A 49 -5.29 -0.89 3.55
CA ASN A 49 -4.30 -1.93 3.23
C ASN A 49 -4.80 -2.93 2.19
N THR A 50 -6.08 -3.29 2.21
CA THR A 50 -6.68 -4.13 1.17
C THR A 50 -6.55 -3.45 -0.19
N PHE A 51 -6.90 -2.16 -0.29
CA PHE A 51 -6.74 -1.41 -1.54
C PHE A 51 -5.27 -1.28 -1.96
N ARG A 52 -4.34 -1.06 -1.01
CA ARG A 52 -2.89 -1.02 -1.28
C ARG A 52 -2.44 -2.30 -1.96
N ARG A 53 -2.91 -3.46 -1.47
CA ARG A 53 -2.61 -4.76 -2.08
C ARG A 53 -3.20 -4.92 -3.48
N PHE A 54 -4.29 -4.25 -3.82
CA PHE A 54 -4.87 -4.28 -5.17
C PHE A 54 -4.14 -3.35 -6.16
N PHE A 55 -3.86 -2.12 -5.77
CA PHE A 55 -3.34 -1.08 -6.67
C PHE A 55 -1.81 -0.94 -6.65
N ALA A 56 -1.17 -1.09 -5.49
CA ALA A 56 0.27 -0.87 -5.34
C ALA A 56 1.10 -2.15 -5.55
N GLU A 57 0.56 -3.31 -5.18
CA GLU A 57 1.25 -4.62 -5.31
C GLU A 57 0.51 -5.61 -6.22
N GLY A 58 -0.76 -5.33 -6.53
CA GLY A 58 -1.68 -6.30 -7.11
C GLY A 58 -1.77 -6.24 -8.62
N ALA A 59 -3.01 -6.32 -9.12
CA ALA A 59 -3.30 -6.47 -10.54
C ALA A 59 -2.76 -5.33 -11.41
N PHE A 60 -2.81 -4.09 -10.90
CA PHE A 60 -2.26 -2.94 -11.62
C PHE A 60 -0.76 -3.11 -11.86
N GLN A 61 0.02 -3.43 -10.83
CA GLN A 61 1.45 -3.59 -10.98
C GLN A 61 1.82 -4.76 -11.89
N ALA A 62 1.14 -5.90 -11.72
CA ALA A 62 1.36 -7.07 -12.57
C ALA A 62 1.13 -6.80 -14.06
N ALA A 63 0.24 -5.87 -14.41
CA ALA A 63 0.00 -5.43 -15.78
C ALA A 63 0.95 -4.30 -16.22
N PHE A 64 1.26 -3.34 -15.35
CA PHE A 64 2.06 -2.16 -15.66
C PHE A 64 3.53 -2.50 -15.95
N VAL A 65 4.19 -3.26 -15.06
CA VAL A 65 5.61 -3.60 -15.18
C VAL A 65 5.97 -4.16 -16.57
N PRO A 66 5.34 -5.25 -17.07
CA PRO A 66 5.74 -5.84 -18.35
C PRO A 66 5.48 -4.91 -19.55
N LEU A 67 4.44 -4.08 -19.50
CA LEU A 67 4.15 -3.10 -20.55
C LEU A 67 5.21 -1.99 -20.57
N PHE A 68 5.58 -1.49 -19.38
CA PHE A 68 6.62 -0.48 -19.23
C PHE A 68 7.99 -1.02 -19.67
N SER A 69 8.37 -2.22 -19.23
CA SER A 69 9.64 -2.86 -19.65
C SER A 69 9.70 -3.04 -21.18
N LYS A 70 8.61 -3.49 -21.81
CA LYS A 70 8.54 -3.65 -23.26
C LYS A 70 8.70 -2.31 -23.99
N LYS A 71 8.15 -1.23 -23.43
CA LYS A 71 8.27 0.12 -24.00
C LYS A 71 9.70 0.65 -23.91
N ILE A 72 10.40 0.40 -22.79
CA ILE A 72 11.83 0.71 -22.65
C ILE A 72 12.65 -0.01 -23.73
N THR A 73 12.46 -1.32 -23.90
CA THR A 73 13.25 -2.12 -24.84
C THR A 73 13.00 -1.76 -26.30
N ASN A 74 11.76 -1.51 -26.68
CA ASN A 74 11.41 -1.32 -28.09
C ASN A 74 11.49 0.13 -28.57
N ASN A 75 11.26 1.11 -27.68
CA ASN A 75 11.00 2.49 -28.08
C ASN A 75 11.94 3.49 -27.37
N GLY A 76 12.91 3.01 -26.59
CA GLY A 76 13.83 3.85 -25.82
C GLY A 76 13.19 4.42 -24.54
N THR A 77 14.03 5.04 -23.70
CA THR A 77 13.64 5.56 -22.38
C THR A 77 12.66 6.73 -22.47
N GLU A 78 12.77 7.60 -23.47
CA GLU A 78 11.90 8.78 -23.62
C GLU A 78 10.44 8.40 -23.85
N ASN A 79 10.17 7.42 -24.73
CA ASN A 79 8.81 6.96 -25.01
C ASN A 79 8.23 6.14 -23.84
N ALA A 80 9.07 5.45 -23.06
CA ALA A 80 8.64 4.80 -21.83
C ALA A 80 8.26 5.83 -20.76
N CYS A 81 9.02 6.93 -20.65
CA CYS A 81 8.72 8.02 -19.72
C CYS A 81 7.36 8.67 -20.03
N LYS A 82 7.08 8.99 -21.31
CA LYS A 82 5.77 9.51 -21.74
C LYS A 82 4.62 8.55 -21.42
N PHE A 83 4.81 7.25 -21.65
CA PHE A 83 3.82 6.24 -21.27
C PHE A 83 3.60 6.19 -19.75
N ALA A 84 4.66 6.25 -18.95
CA ALA A 84 4.53 6.30 -17.50
C ALA A 84 3.82 7.57 -17.01
N GLU A 85 4.05 8.73 -17.65
CA GLU A 85 3.34 9.98 -17.35
C GLU A 85 1.84 9.90 -17.67
N GLU A 86 1.47 9.30 -18.81
CA GLU A 86 0.07 9.06 -19.18
C GLU A 86 -0.61 8.14 -18.16
N VAL A 87 0.03 7.02 -17.82
CA VAL A 87 -0.48 6.08 -16.81
C VAL A 87 -0.54 6.73 -15.44
N PHE A 88 0.46 7.53 -15.05
CA PHE A 88 0.47 8.29 -13.80
C PHE A 88 -0.76 9.19 -13.72
N SER A 89 -1.02 9.97 -14.77
CA SER A 89 -2.14 10.93 -14.80
C SER A 89 -3.49 10.23 -14.63
N VAL A 90 -3.69 9.11 -15.34
CA VAL A 90 -4.91 8.30 -15.23
C VAL A 90 -5.04 7.68 -13.83
N LEU A 91 -3.97 7.06 -13.32
CA LEU A 91 -3.96 6.43 -12.00
C LEU A 91 -4.20 7.46 -10.89
N PHE A 92 -3.51 8.60 -10.94
CA PHE A 92 -3.68 9.71 -10.00
C PHE A 92 -5.12 10.21 -9.99
N SER A 93 -5.68 10.49 -11.16
CA SER A 93 -7.05 10.99 -11.29
C SER A 93 -8.07 9.98 -10.76
N LEU A 94 -7.89 8.69 -11.07
CA LEU A 94 -8.74 7.61 -10.59
C LEU A 94 -8.66 7.46 -9.07
N LEU A 95 -7.45 7.44 -8.50
CA LEU A 95 -7.23 7.31 -7.05
C LEU A 95 -7.77 8.51 -6.30
N LEU A 96 -7.65 9.72 -6.86
CA LEU A 96 -8.17 10.95 -6.27
C LEU A 96 -9.71 10.93 -6.24
N LEU A 97 -10.36 10.60 -7.36
CA LEU A 97 -11.82 10.44 -7.42
C LEU A 97 -12.30 9.35 -6.46
N LEU A 98 -11.61 8.21 -6.42
CA LEU A 98 -11.92 7.10 -5.52
C LEU A 98 -11.80 7.52 -4.05
N THR A 99 -10.73 8.24 -3.70
CA THR A 99 -10.48 8.75 -2.33
C THR A 99 -11.61 9.67 -1.89
N ILE A 100 -11.99 10.64 -2.74
CA ILE A 100 -13.08 11.56 -2.45
C ILE A 100 -14.41 10.81 -2.29
N ALA A 101 -14.75 9.90 -3.22
CA ALA A 101 -15.99 9.14 -3.16
C ALA A 101 -16.10 8.28 -1.88
N ILE A 102 -14.99 7.67 -1.48
CA ILE A 102 -14.92 6.84 -0.28
C ILE A 102 -14.99 7.68 0.98
N GLU A 103 -14.30 8.83 1.05
CA GLU A 103 -14.39 9.74 2.20
C GLU A 103 -15.80 10.29 2.39
N LEU A 104 -16.48 10.69 1.31
CA LEU A 104 -17.87 11.15 1.38
C LEU A 104 -18.83 10.04 1.84
N SER A 105 -18.51 8.79 1.50
CA SER A 105 -19.33 7.61 1.83
C SER A 105 -18.86 6.90 3.11
N MET A 106 -17.91 7.46 3.87
CA MET A 106 -17.25 6.77 4.98
C MET A 106 -18.20 6.21 6.03
N PRO A 107 -19.17 6.98 6.57
CA PRO A 107 -20.08 6.47 7.58
C PRO A 107 -20.89 5.26 7.10
N PHE A 108 -21.28 5.27 5.82
CA PHE A 108 -22.00 4.16 5.21
C PHE A 108 -21.11 2.92 5.02
N LEU A 109 -19.86 3.12 4.58
CA LEU A 109 -18.89 2.03 4.40
C LEU A 109 -18.49 1.38 5.72
N VAL A 110 -18.33 2.17 6.79
CA VAL A 110 -18.06 1.64 8.13
C VAL A 110 -19.22 0.78 8.62
N ARG A 111 -20.44 1.26 8.43
CA ARG A 111 -21.67 0.56 8.85
C ARG A 111 -21.92 -0.76 8.11
N THR A 112 -21.51 -0.87 6.85
CA THR A 112 -21.90 -2.00 5.98
C THR A 112 -20.76 -2.98 5.72
N LEU A 113 -19.54 -2.47 5.51
CA LEU A 113 -18.43 -3.26 4.97
C LEU A 113 -17.25 -3.39 5.94
N ILE A 114 -16.86 -2.30 6.61
CA ILE A 114 -15.61 -2.29 7.42
C ILE A 114 -15.86 -2.88 8.81
N ALA A 115 -16.89 -2.41 9.50
CA ALA A 115 -17.18 -2.82 10.87
C ALA A 115 -18.69 -2.76 11.19
N PRO A 116 -19.52 -3.60 10.54
CA PRO A 116 -20.96 -3.62 10.80
C PRO A 116 -21.30 -3.95 12.26
N GLY A 117 -20.45 -4.72 12.94
CA GLY A 117 -20.62 -5.05 14.36
C GLY A 117 -20.34 -3.91 15.34
N PHE A 118 -19.84 -2.75 14.88
CA PHE A 118 -19.55 -1.60 15.75
C PHE A 118 -20.70 -0.58 15.80
N THR A 119 -21.79 -0.80 15.07
CA THR A 119 -22.90 0.16 14.99
C THR A 119 -23.66 0.33 16.31
N GLU A 120 -23.57 -0.64 17.22
CA GLU A 120 -24.21 -0.59 18.54
C GLU A 120 -23.40 0.23 19.56
N ASP A 121 -22.08 0.41 19.32
CA ASP A 121 -21.19 1.20 20.16
C ASP A 121 -20.81 2.50 19.44
N ALA A 122 -21.49 3.59 19.80
CA ALA A 122 -21.27 4.91 19.20
C ALA A 122 -19.82 5.37 19.28
N THR A 123 -19.09 4.99 20.34
CA THR A 123 -17.68 5.40 20.53
C THR A 123 -16.78 4.65 19.55
N LYS A 124 -16.97 3.33 19.39
CA LYS A 124 -16.22 2.54 18.40
C LYS A 124 -16.54 2.97 16.98
N PHE A 125 -17.81 3.20 16.67
CA PHE A 125 -18.26 3.58 15.33
C PHE A 125 -17.64 4.90 14.88
N ASP A 126 -17.72 5.94 15.71
CA ASP A 126 -17.20 7.28 15.41
C ASP A 126 -15.66 7.29 15.36
N ALA A 127 -15.00 6.54 16.24
CA ALA A 127 -13.55 6.34 16.17
C ALA A 127 -13.11 5.64 14.87
N THR A 128 -13.83 4.60 14.44
CA THR A 128 -13.52 3.86 13.21
C THR A 128 -13.68 4.76 11.98
N ILE A 129 -14.75 5.56 11.91
CA ILE A 129 -14.93 6.55 10.83
C ILE A 129 -13.76 7.51 10.75
N ARG A 130 -13.37 8.12 11.88
CA ARG A 130 -12.26 9.08 11.92
C ARG A 130 -10.94 8.42 11.52
N PHE A 131 -10.64 7.24 12.04
CA PHE A 131 -9.41 6.54 11.70
C PHE A 131 -9.36 6.14 10.22
N THR A 132 -10.46 5.60 9.68
CA THR A 132 -10.48 5.24 8.26
C THR A 132 -10.34 6.47 7.37
N ALA A 133 -11.05 7.57 7.67
CA ALA A 133 -10.92 8.80 6.90
C ALA A 133 -9.48 9.35 6.90
N ILE A 134 -8.79 9.34 8.05
CA ILE A 134 -7.39 9.79 8.12
C ILE A 134 -6.45 8.87 7.35
N MET A 135 -6.69 7.55 7.40
CA MET A 135 -5.79 6.56 6.78
C MET A 135 -6.06 6.32 5.30
N PHE A 136 -7.24 6.69 4.77
CA PHE A 136 -7.58 6.35 3.39
C PHE A 136 -6.74 7.09 2.34
N PRO A 137 -6.47 8.41 2.46
CA PRO A 137 -5.63 9.15 1.50
C PRO A 137 -4.23 8.57 1.28
N TYR A 138 -3.69 7.89 2.29
CA TYR A 138 -2.40 7.21 2.21
C TYR A 138 -2.35 6.17 1.08
N LEU A 139 -3.48 5.57 0.70
CA LEU A 139 -3.59 4.66 -0.43
C LEU A 139 -3.11 5.29 -1.74
N ALA A 140 -3.55 6.53 -2.01
CA ALA A 140 -3.22 7.22 -3.24
C ALA A 140 -1.71 7.46 -3.32
N CYS A 141 -1.13 7.98 -2.24
CA CYS A 141 0.31 8.21 -2.13
C CYS A 141 1.11 6.92 -2.32
N MET A 142 0.75 5.83 -1.63
CA MET A 142 1.50 4.58 -1.72
C MET A 142 1.42 3.94 -3.11
N SER A 143 0.28 3.99 -3.78
CA SER A 143 0.12 3.42 -5.12
C SER A 143 0.98 4.16 -6.15
N LEU A 144 1.07 5.49 -6.06
CA LEU A 144 1.91 6.30 -6.93
C LEU A 144 3.40 6.06 -6.66
N VAL A 145 3.80 6.01 -5.39
CA VAL A 145 5.18 5.71 -5.00
C VAL A 145 5.60 4.32 -5.49
N ALA A 146 4.73 3.32 -5.38
CA ALA A 146 5.00 1.97 -5.89
C ALA A 146 5.21 1.98 -7.41
N MET A 147 4.37 2.70 -8.16
CA MET A 147 4.53 2.85 -9.61
C MET A 147 5.86 3.53 -9.98
N MET A 148 6.19 4.64 -9.30
CA MET A 148 7.46 5.34 -9.51
C MET A 148 8.66 4.47 -9.14
N GLY A 149 8.54 3.64 -8.10
CA GLY A 149 9.55 2.68 -7.70
C GLY A 149 9.86 1.66 -8.80
N GLU A 150 8.83 1.10 -9.44
CA GLU A 150 9.01 0.18 -10.56
C GLU A 150 9.61 0.85 -11.80
N CYS A 151 9.20 2.09 -12.10
CA CYS A 151 9.81 2.88 -13.15
C CYS A 151 11.31 3.07 -12.90
N LEU A 152 11.71 3.37 -11.66
CA LEU A 152 13.10 3.56 -11.28
C LEU A 152 13.90 2.25 -11.36
N MET A 153 13.32 1.14 -10.90
CA MET A 153 13.94 -0.19 -10.96
C MET A 153 14.21 -0.65 -12.40
N HIS A 154 13.33 -0.30 -13.35
CA HIS A 154 13.47 -0.69 -14.75
C HIS A 154 14.24 0.34 -15.60
N SER A 155 14.28 1.60 -15.19
CA SER A 155 15.02 2.66 -15.91
C SER A 155 16.49 2.74 -15.52
N ASN A 156 16.86 2.39 -14.29
CA ASN A 156 18.25 2.36 -13.83
C ASN A 156 18.72 0.91 -13.71
N THR A 157 20.00 0.68 -13.98
CA THR A 157 20.76 -0.58 -13.89
C THR A 157 20.85 -1.14 -12.46
N ILE A 158 19.78 -1.11 -11.69
CA ILE A 158 19.72 -1.56 -10.31
C ILE A 158 19.00 -2.91 -10.30
N SER A 159 19.79 -3.98 -10.33
CA SER A 159 19.38 -5.38 -10.16
C SER A 159 18.88 -5.71 -8.74
N LEU A 160 18.28 -4.74 -8.04
CA LEU A 160 17.53 -5.05 -6.84
C LEU A 160 16.23 -5.70 -7.31
N GLN A 161 16.21 -7.04 -7.28
CA GLN A 161 14.97 -7.79 -7.19
C GLN A 161 14.07 -7.06 -6.20
N PRO A 162 12.76 -6.90 -6.52
CA PRO A 162 11.85 -6.13 -5.70
C PRO A 162 12.04 -6.60 -4.26
N LEU A 163 12.73 -5.78 -3.46
CA LEU A 163 12.85 -6.01 -2.04
C LEU A 163 11.40 -5.92 -1.62
N PRO A 164 10.78 -7.04 -1.24
CA PRO A 164 9.38 -6.99 -0.94
C PRO A 164 9.25 -5.94 0.15
N LEU A 165 8.50 -4.90 -0.16
CA LEU A 165 8.08 -3.86 0.77
C LEU A 165 7.12 -4.55 1.75
N PHE A 166 7.65 -5.53 2.49
CA PHE A 166 6.99 -6.26 3.56
C PHE A 166 6.98 -5.33 4.75
N PHE A 167 5.89 -4.58 4.85
CA PHE A 167 5.30 -4.26 6.14
C PHE A 167 4.54 -5.46 6.70
#